data_AF-A0A7J0EVT5-F1
#
_entry.id   AF-A0A7J0EVT5-F1
#
_cell.length_a   1.000
_cell.length_b   1.000
_cell.length_c   1.000
_cell.angle_alpha   90.00
_cell.angle_beta   90.00
_cell.angle_gamma   90.00
#
_symmetry.space_group_name_H-M   'P 1'
#
loop_
_entity.id
_entity.type
_entity.pdbx_description
1 polymer ?
#
loop_
_entity_poly.entity_id
_entity_poly.type
_entity_poly.pdbx_seq_one_letter_code
_entity_poly.pdbx_strand_id
1 'polypeptide(L)'
;MPATIEDLEAAIQDTVSQANSVYLLNHNILEEYESRQKKIEELSKKQELDEKQLSRQMDEINALKGSWLPTLKNLVAQINETFSNNFREMAVAGEVSLDEHDMDYDKYGILIKVKFSRVAPRRPGLHGSNTEAASPHMGIWLYTSYLPNPSHIPQW
;
A
#
# COMPACT_ATOMS: atom_id res chain seq x y z
N MET A 1 21.14 59.76 -36.13
CA MET A 1 22.49 59.27 -36.53
C MET A 1 23.49 60.33 -36.11
N PRO A 2 24.57 59.98 -35.38
CA PRO A 2 25.62 60.91 -35.01
C PRO A 2 26.29 61.45 -36.29
N ALA A 3 26.45 62.76 -36.39
CA ALA A 3 26.83 63.44 -37.64
C ALA A 3 28.28 63.95 -37.64
N THR A 4 28.98 63.85 -36.51
CA THR A 4 30.36 64.29 -36.33
C THR A 4 31.22 63.20 -35.69
N ILE A 5 32.54 63.30 -35.87
CA ILE A 5 33.52 62.34 -35.32
C ILE A 5 33.48 62.36 -33.79
N GLU A 6 33.31 63.55 -33.18
CA GLU A 6 33.19 63.70 -31.72
C GLU A 6 31.91 63.05 -31.16
N ASP A 7 30.79 63.11 -31.89
CA ASP A 7 29.56 62.39 -31.50
C ASP A 7 29.74 60.87 -31.55
N LEU A 8 30.52 60.36 -32.51
CA LEU A 8 30.84 58.94 -32.63
C LEU A 8 31.76 58.48 -31.51
N GLU A 9 32.80 59.25 -31.18
CA GLU A 9 33.70 58.95 -30.06
C GLU A 9 32.97 58.98 -28.72
N ALA A 10 32.07 59.95 -28.52
CA ALA A 10 31.22 60.00 -27.33
C ALA A 10 30.29 58.78 -27.24
N ALA A 11 29.66 58.37 -28.34
CA ALA A 11 28.80 57.18 -28.38
C ALA A 11 29.58 55.87 -28.12
N ILE A 12 30.81 55.77 -28.63
CA ILE A 12 31.70 54.64 -28.33
C ILE A 12 32.09 54.64 -26.85
N GLN A 13 32.45 55.79 -26.29
CA GLN A 13 32.82 55.90 -24.87
C GLN A 13 31.65 55.59 -23.94
N ASP A 14 30.43 56.01 -24.29
CA ASP A 14 29.21 55.71 -23.54
C ASP A 14 28.88 54.21 -23.57
N THR A 15 28.95 53.58 -24.75
CA THR A 15 28.71 52.14 -24.90
C THR A 15 29.76 51.29 -24.17
N VAL A 16 31.03 51.69 -24.22
CA VAL A 16 32.12 51.05 -23.45
C VAL A 16 31.90 51.22 -21.95
N SER A 17 31.48 52.40 -21.49
CA SER A 17 31.21 52.65 -20.07
C SER A 17 30.00 51.85 -19.57
N GLN A 18 28.94 51.73 -20.38
CA GLN A 18 27.81 50.85 -20.07
C GLN A 18 28.22 49.38 -20.01
N ALA A 19 28.97 48.87 -20.99
CA ALA A 19 29.45 47.49 -20.99
C ALA A 19 30.35 47.18 -19.80
N ASN A 20 31.29 48.09 -19.48
CA ASN A 20 32.15 47.96 -18.31
C ASN A 20 31.39 48.04 -16.99
N SER A 21 30.32 48.85 -16.91
CA SER A 21 29.47 48.89 -15.71
C SER A 21 28.78 47.55 -15.45
N VAL A 22 28.28 46.88 -16.51
CA VAL A 22 27.67 45.55 -16.42
C VAL A 22 28.71 44.50 -16.02
N TYR A 23 29.92 44.57 -16.58
CA TYR A 23 31.02 43.66 -16.28
C TYR A 23 31.57 43.82 -14.85
N LEU A 24 31.67 45.07 -14.36
CA LEU A 24 32.11 45.39 -12.99
C LEU A 24 31.08 44.99 -11.93
N LEU A 25 29.79 45.04 -12.26
CA LEU A 25 28.73 44.68 -11.33
C LEU A 25 28.66 43.17 -11.08
N ASN A 26 29.16 42.33 -12.00
CA ASN A 26 29.16 40.89 -11.80
C ASN A 26 30.08 40.13 -12.77
N HIS A 27 31.37 40.10 -12.45
CA HIS A 27 32.39 39.38 -13.21
C HIS A 27 32.09 37.88 -13.38
N ASN A 28 31.31 37.30 -12.47
CA ASN A 28 31.04 35.86 -12.40
C ASN A 28 29.69 35.41 -12.98
N ILE A 29 28.89 36.29 -13.60
CA ILE A 29 27.55 35.93 -14.13
C ILE A 29 27.62 34.74 -15.10
N LEU A 30 28.64 34.71 -15.96
CA LEU A 30 28.76 33.64 -16.95
C LEU A 30 29.07 32.30 -16.28
N GLU A 31 30.04 32.26 -15.37
CA GLU A 31 30.38 31.06 -14.60
C GLU A 31 29.21 30.58 -13.73
N GLU A 32 28.48 31.51 -13.11
CA GLU A 32 27.31 31.19 -12.30
C GLU A 32 26.18 30.62 -13.15
N TYR A 33 25.95 31.19 -14.34
CA TYR A 33 24.98 30.67 -15.30
C TYR A 33 25.35 29.25 -15.75
N GLU A 34 26.61 29.02 -16.15
CA GLU A 34 27.09 27.70 -16.55
C GLU A 34 27.01 26.68 -15.40
N SER A 35 27.35 27.09 -14.18
CA SER A 35 27.26 26.24 -12.99
C SER A 35 25.80 25.87 -12.69
N ARG A 36 24.88 26.84 -12.76
CA ARG A 36 23.45 26.61 -12.58
C ARG A 36 22.89 25.69 -13.66
N GLN A 37 23.31 25.86 -14.91
CA GLN A 37 22.88 24.99 -16.01
C GLN A 37 23.32 23.53 -15.78
N LYS A 38 24.58 23.30 -15.38
CA LYS A 38 25.06 21.96 -15.00
C LYS A 38 24.28 21.39 -13.81
N LYS A 39 24.03 22.21 -12.79
CA LYS A 39 23.26 21.81 -11.60
C LYS A 39 21.85 21.36 -11.97
N ILE A 40 21.18 22.09 -12.86
CA ILE A 40 19.85 21.75 -13.35
C ILE A 40 19.90 20.41 -14.09
N GLU A 41 20.87 20.23 -14.98
CA GLU A 41 21.01 18.99 -15.74
C GLU A 41 21.27 17.77 -14.84
N GLU A 42 22.12 17.92 -13.83
CA GLU A 42 22.39 16.89 -12.81
C GLU A 42 21.14 16.52 -12.02
N LEU A 43 20.39 17.53 -11.56
CA LEU A 43 19.15 17.33 -10.81
C LEU A 43 18.07 16.68 -11.67
N SER A 44 17.93 17.08 -12.93
CA SER A 44 16.99 16.47 -13.88
C SER A 44 17.34 15.01 -14.16
N LYS A 45 18.62 14.68 -14.36
CA LYS A 45 19.06 13.29 -14.53
C LYS A 45 18.80 12.44 -13.29
N LYS A 46 19.05 13.00 -12.11
CA LYS A 46 18.76 12.32 -10.84
C LYS A 46 17.27 12.06 -10.70
N GLN A 47 16.43 13.05 -10.99
CA GLN A 47 14.98 12.91 -10.94
C GLN A 47 14.49 11.81 -11.88
N GLU A 48 14.97 11.77 -13.13
CA GLU A 48 14.59 10.73 -14.08
C GLU A 48 15.00 9.32 -13.60
N LEU A 49 16.17 9.21 -12.96
CA LEU A 49 16.65 7.95 -12.39
C LEU A 49 15.79 7.52 -11.20
N ASP A 50 15.48 8.44 -10.29
CA ASP A 50 14.64 8.20 -9.12
C ASP A 50 13.22 7.79 -9.55
N GLU A 51 12.64 8.44 -10.56
CA GLU A 51 11.34 8.08 -11.16
C GLU A 51 11.35 6.66 -11.75
N LYS A 52 12.42 6.30 -12.48
CA LYS A 52 12.59 4.94 -13.01
C LYS A 52 12.72 3.91 -11.90
N GLN A 53 13.44 4.21 -10.83
CA GLN A 53 13.57 3.32 -9.69
C GLN A 53 12.23 3.12 -8.98
N LEU A 54 11.49 4.20 -8.74
CA LEU A 54 10.17 4.14 -8.12
C LEU A 54 9.19 3.33 -8.97
N SER A 55 9.21 3.51 -10.28
CA SER A 55 8.39 2.72 -11.20
C SER A 55 8.71 1.23 -11.12
N ARG A 56 10.00 0.86 -11.13
CA ARG A 56 10.43 -0.55 -10.97
C ARG A 56 9.99 -1.15 -9.63
N GLN A 57 10.15 -0.41 -8.54
CA GLN A 57 9.72 -0.87 -7.22
C GLN A 57 8.21 -1.08 -7.16
N MET A 58 7.43 -0.19 -7.77
CA MET A 58 5.98 -0.34 -7.86
C MET A 58 5.58 -1.58 -8.70
N ASP A 59 6.27 -1.82 -9.81
CA ASP A 59 6.07 -3.01 -10.64
C ASP A 59 6.39 -4.30 -9.87
N GLU A 60 7.48 -4.32 -9.10
CA GLU A 60 7.84 -5.45 -8.24
C GLU A 60 6.78 -5.73 -7.17
N ILE A 61 6.28 -4.67 -6.50
CA ILE A 61 5.19 -4.79 -5.51
C ILE A 61 3.93 -5.37 -6.17
N ASN A 62 3.57 -4.87 -7.35
CA ASN A 62 2.40 -5.34 -8.09
C ASN A 62 2.55 -6.79 -8.56
N ALA A 63 3.73 -7.18 -9.03
CA ALA A 63 4.02 -8.55 -9.43
C ALA A 63 3.95 -9.52 -8.23
N LEU A 64 4.48 -9.10 -7.08
CA LEU A 64 4.39 -9.87 -5.84
C LEU A 64 2.92 -9.98 -5.39
N LYS A 65 2.16 -8.88 -5.38
CA LYS A 65 0.72 -8.89 -5.07
C LYS A 65 -0.05 -9.82 -6.01
N GLY A 66 0.27 -9.81 -7.30
CA GLY A 66 -0.36 -10.66 -8.32
C GLY A 66 -0.18 -12.16 -8.10
N SER A 67 0.89 -12.59 -7.42
CA SER A 67 1.13 -14.01 -7.09
C SER A 67 0.68 -14.38 -5.68
N TRP A 68 0.89 -13.48 -4.71
CA TRP A 68 0.54 -13.70 -3.32
C TRP A 68 -0.97 -13.68 -3.07
N LEU A 69 -1.69 -12.68 -3.60
CA LEU A 69 -3.11 -12.49 -3.30
C LEU A 69 -3.97 -13.67 -3.78
N PRO A 70 -3.80 -14.23 -4.99
CA PRO A 70 -4.55 -15.42 -5.40
C PRO A 70 -4.26 -16.64 -4.53
N THR A 71 -2.99 -16.85 -4.14
CA THR A 71 -2.59 -17.94 -3.25
C THR A 71 -3.27 -17.82 -1.89
N LEU A 72 -3.29 -16.60 -1.33
CA LEU A 72 -3.96 -16.32 -0.06
C LEU A 72 -5.47 -16.55 -0.16
N LYS A 73 -6.14 -16.06 -1.22
CA LYS A 73 -7.57 -16.30 -1.44
C LYS A 73 -7.90 -17.79 -1.55
N ASN A 74 -7.07 -18.57 -2.25
CA ASN A 74 -7.25 -20.01 -2.37
C ASN A 74 -7.12 -20.71 -1.00
N LEU A 75 -6.12 -20.33 -0.21
CA LEU A 75 -5.97 -20.85 1.15
C LEU A 75 -7.19 -20.53 2.03
N VAL A 76 -7.67 -19.29 2.01
CA VAL A 76 -8.86 -18.88 2.76
C VAL A 76 -10.10 -19.64 2.28
N ALA A 77 -10.25 -19.89 0.98
CA ALA A 77 -11.35 -20.69 0.45
C ALA A 77 -11.31 -22.14 0.95
N GLN A 78 -10.13 -22.77 0.98
CA GLN A 78 -9.96 -24.13 1.52
C GLN A 78 -10.27 -24.20 3.02
N ILE A 79 -9.83 -23.19 3.78
CA ILE A 79 -10.17 -23.05 5.20
C ILE A 79 -11.68 -22.88 5.35
N ASN A 80 -12.31 -22.04 4.53
CA ASN A 80 -13.75 -21.81 4.56
C ASN A 80 -14.55 -23.08 4.25
N GLU A 81 -14.11 -23.89 3.29
CA GLU A 81 -14.74 -25.17 2.97
C GLU A 81 -14.64 -26.16 4.14
N THR A 82 -13.44 -26.30 4.72
CA THR A 82 -13.20 -27.19 5.87
C THR A 82 -14.00 -26.72 7.08
N PHE A 83 -14.00 -25.41 7.36
CA PHE A 83 -14.78 -24.79 8.41
C PHE A 83 -16.28 -25.05 8.18
N SER A 84 -16.81 -24.70 7.01
CA SER A 84 -18.21 -24.92 6.65
C SER A 84 -18.64 -26.39 6.78
N ASN A 85 -17.78 -27.34 6.41
CA ASN A 85 -18.08 -28.77 6.52
C ASN A 85 -18.15 -29.22 7.98
N ASN A 86 -17.17 -28.82 8.80
CA ASN A 86 -17.12 -29.17 10.23
C ASN A 86 -18.32 -28.58 11.00
N PHE A 87 -18.79 -27.38 10.65
CA PHE A 87 -19.93 -26.74 11.31
C PHE A 87 -21.30 -27.17 10.76
N ARG A 88 -21.35 -27.77 9.56
CA ARG A 88 -22.58 -28.34 8.99
C ARG A 88 -23.15 -29.46 9.85
N GLU A 89 -22.27 -30.28 10.43
CA GLU A 89 -22.64 -31.34 11.37
C GLU A 89 -23.27 -30.79 12.66
N MET A 90 -23.03 -29.52 12.97
CA MET A 90 -23.51 -28.85 14.19
C MET A 90 -24.74 -27.95 13.96
N ALA A 91 -25.33 -27.94 12.76
CA ALA A 91 -26.40 -27.01 12.35
C ALA A 91 -26.01 -25.51 12.50
N VAL A 92 -24.72 -25.22 12.43
CA VAL A 92 -24.16 -23.88 12.47
C VAL A 92 -23.71 -23.49 11.06
N ALA A 93 -24.19 -22.35 10.56
CA ALA A 93 -23.73 -21.80 9.29
C ALA A 93 -22.59 -20.82 9.58
N GLY A 94 -21.38 -21.12 9.12
CA GLY A 94 -20.21 -20.28 9.33
C GLY A 94 -19.47 -20.01 8.03
N GLU A 95 -18.97 -18.79 7.85
CA GLU A 95 -18.20 -18.37 6.68
C GLU A 95 -16.91 -17.69 7.15
N VAL A 96 -15.80 -18.05 6.51
CA VAL A 96 -14.49 -17.42 6.64
C VAL A 96 -14.18 -16.70 5.32
N SER A 97 -13.96 -15.39 5.40
CA SER A 97 -13.67 -14.52 4.25
C SER A 97 -12.40 -13.70 4.48
N LEU A 98 -11.66 -13.44 3.40
CA LEU A 98 -10.53 -12.51 3.43
C LEU A 98 -11.08 -11.07 3.32
N ASP A 99 -10.67 -10.20 4.23
CA ASP A 99 -10.91 -8.75 4.14
C ASP A 99 -9.75 -8.11 3.39
N GLU A 100 -10.03 -7.63 2.18
CA GLU A 100 -9.04 -7.10 1.25
C GLU A 100 -9.09 -5.57 1.24
N HIS A 101 -7.95 -4.92 1.51
CA HIS A 101 -7.83 -3.46 1.54
C HIS A 101 -6.78 -2.95 0.55
N ASP A 102 -6.85 -3.39 -0.70
CA ASP A 102 -6.01 -2.95 -1.82
C ASP A 102 -4.50 -2.78 -1.53
N MET A 103 -4.05 -1.56 -1.20
CA MET A 103 -2.64 -1.23 -0.93
C MET A 103 -2.32 -1.10 0.56
N ASP A 104 -3.34 -1.10 1.42
CA ASP A 104 -3.23 -1.08 2.88
C ASP A 104 -3.05 -2.52 3.39
N TYR A 105 -1.85 -3.08 3.14
CA TYR A 105 -1.51 -4.46 3.51
C TYR A 105 -1.63 -4.75 5.01
N ASP A 106 -1.53 -3.71 5.84
CA ASP A 106 -1.70 -3.74 7.30
C ASP A 106 -3.16 -3.94 7.73
N LYS A 107 -4.11 -3.65 6.86
CA LYS A 107 -5.55 -3.81 7.12
C LYS A 107 -6.10 -5.16 6.64
N TYR A 108 -5.29 -5.97 5.97
CA TYR A 108 -5.73 -7.31 5.55
C TYR A 108 -6.04 -8.17 6.78
N GLY A 109 -7.21 -8.79 6.79
CA GLY A 109 -7.70 -9.55 7.93
C GLY A 109 -8.51 -10.76 7.52
N ILE A 110 -8.68 -11.70 8.45
CA ILE A 110 -9.60 -12.82 8.28
C ILE A 110 -10.88 -12.50 9.02
N LEU A 111 -11.99 -12.44 8.30
CA LEU A 111 -13.32 -12.25 8.86
C LEU A 111 -14.01 -13.62 9.02
N ILE A 112 -14.44 -13.92 10.25
CA ILE A 112 -15.18 -15.13 10.57
C ILE A 112 -16.60 -14.73 10.99
N LYS A 113 -17.61 -15.18 10.24
CA LYS A 113 -19.03 -14.94 10.53
C LYS A 113 -19.70 -16.26 10.85
N VAL A 114 -20.43 -16.34 11.96
CA VAL A 114 -21.11 -17.56 12.39
C VAL A 114 -22.56 -17.26 12.74
N LYS A 115 -23.48 -18.12 12.28
CA LYS A 115 -24.91 -18.08 12.56
C LYS A 115 -25.36 -19.43 13.12
N PHE A 116 -25.90 -19.39 14.33
CA PHE A 116 -26.49 -20.55 14.98
C PHE A 116 -27.94 -20.72 14.52
N SER A 117 -28.28 -21.84 13.88
CA SER A 117 -29.66 -22.15 13.54
C SER A 117 -30.36 -22.80 14.73
N ARG A 118 -31.58 -22.37 15.06
CA ARG A 118 -32.37 -22.87 16.21
C ARG A 118 -32.91 -24.31 16.03
N VAL A 119 -32.39 -25.08 15.07
CA VAL A 119 -32.81 -26.45 14.79
C VAL A 119 -31.85 -27.44 15.44
N ALA A 120 -31.46 -27.18 16.69
CA ALA A 120 -31.19 -28.30 17.57
C ALA A 120 -32.57 -28.94 17.86
N PRO A 121 -32.79 -30.25 17.63
CA PRO A 121 -34.03 -30.87 18.05
C PRO A 121 -34.17 -30.60 19.54
N ARG A 122 -35.24 -29.88 19.93
CA ARG A 122 -35.62 -29.78 21.34
C ARG A 122 -35.75 -31.22 21.84
N ARG A 123 -34.78 -31.69 22.63
CA ARG A 123 -34.95 -32.91 23.38
C ARG A 123 -36.17 -32.68 24.28
N PRO A 124 -37.28 -33.42 24.11
CA PRO A 124 -38.40 -33.28 25.02
C PRO A 124 -37.95 -33.95 26.33
N GLY A 125 -37.58 -33.17 27.34
CA GLY A 125 -37.20 -33.74 28.63
C GLY A 125 -36.45 -32.85 29.63
N LEU A 126 -36.02 -31.63 29.28
CA LEU A 126 -35.37 -30.76 30.28
C LEU A 126 -36.33 -29.64 30.70
N HIS A 127 -36.97 -29.89 31.83
CA HIS A 127 -37.79 -28.93 32.54
C HIS A 127 -36.89 -27.91 33.25
N GLY A 128 -37.13 -26.63 32.98
CA GLY A 128 -36.87 -25.50 33.87
C GLY A 128 -35.44 -25.26 34.37
N SER A 129 -34.74 -24.33 33.72
CA SER A 129 -34.16 -23.17 34.41
C SER A 129 -33.67 -22.14 33.40
N ASN A 130 -34.08 -20.89 33.59
CA ASN A 130 -33.61 -19.72 32.85
C ASN A 130 -32.08 -19.62 32.87
N THR A 131 -31.47 -19.53 31.69
CA THR A 131 -30.17 -18.88 31.42
C THR A 131 -30.16 -18.57 29.92
N GLU A 132 -30.65 -17.41 29.50
CA GLU A 132 -29.84 -16.20 29.32
C GLU A 132 -28.69 -16.43 28.32
N ALA A 133 -28.83 -15.77 27.17
CA ALA A 133 -27.83 -15.50 26.15
C ALA A 133 -26.83 -16.62 25.81
N ALA A 134 -26.92 -17.13 24.58
CA ALA A 134 -25.83 -17.83 23.91
C ALA A 134 -24.52 -17.02 24.02
N SER A 135 -23.72 -17.33 25.04
CA SER A 135 -22.48 -16.62 25.33
C SER A 135 -21.41 -17.02 24.31
N PRO A 136 -20.61 -16.08 23.79
CA PRO A 136 -19.49 -16.36 22.87
C PRO A 136 -18.53 -17.43 23.40
N HIS A 137 -18.45 -17.54 24.73
CA HIS A 137 -17.65 -18.54 25.44
C HIS A 137 -18.08 -19.98 25.12
N MET A 138 -19.37 -20.23 24.88
CA MET A 138 -19.88 -21.57 24.57
C MET A 138 -19.48 -22.03 23.16
N GLY A 139 -19.30 -21.07 22.23
CA GLY A 139 -18.78 -21.34 20.89
C GLY A 139 -17.30 -21.79 20.92
N ILE A 140 -16.48 -21.14 21.75
CA ILE A 140 -15.05 -21.50 21.92
C ILE A 140 -14.91 -22.86 22.61
N TRP A 141 -15.74 -23.16 23.61
CA TRP A 141 -15.73 -24.47 24.28
C TRP A 141 -16.11 -25.62 23.34
N LEU A 142 -17.11 -25.44 22.48
CA LEU A 142 -17.45 -26.43 21.44
C LEU A 142 -16.32 -26.59 20.41
N TYR A 143 -15.63 -25.50 20.05
CA TYR A 143 -14.52 -25.53 19.09
C TYR A 143 -13.29 -26.30 19.62
N THR A 144 -12.96 -26.13 20.90
CA THR A 144 -11.79 -26.77 21.53
C THR A 144 -12.01 -28.24 21.89
N SER A 145 -13.26 -28.69 22.03
CA SER A 145 -13.59 -30.07 22.42
C SER A 145 -13.89 -31.01 21.25
N TYR A 146 -14.14 -30.48 20.05
CA TYR A 146 -14.51 -31.28 18.86
C TYR A 146 -13.50 -31.22 17.70
N LEU A 147 -12.40 -30.48 17.82
CA LEU A 147 -11.28 -30.68 16.90
C LEU A 147 -10.66 -32.07 17.13
N PRO A 148 -10.38 -32.85 16.07
CA PRO A 148 -9.61 -34.07 16.22
C PRO A 148 -8.25 -33.71 16.79
N ASN A 149 -7.85 -34.45 17.83
CA ASN A 149 -6.58 -34.36 18.55
C ASN A 149 -5.44 -33.78 17.68
N PRO A 150 -4.77 -32.67 18.08
CA PRO A 150 -3.74 -31.98 17.28
C PRO A 150 -2.53 -32.85 16.88
N SER A 151 -2.46 -34.09 17.35
CA SER A 151 -1.57 -35.15 16.85
C SER A 151 -1.81 -35.58 15.39
N HIS A 152 -2.83 -35.07 14.67
CA HIS A 152 -3.05 -35.32 13.22
C HIS A 152 -2.88 -34.06 12.35
N ILE A 153 -1.99 -33.14 12.73
CA ILE A 153 -1.52 -32.09 11.82
C ILE A 153 -0.47 -32.73 10.90
N PRO A 154 -0.65 -32.75 9.56
CA PRO A 154 0.41 -33.17 8.65
C PRO A 154 1.60 -32.22 8.84
N GLN A 155 2.74 -32.76 9.24
CA GLN A 155 4.00 -32.02 9.28
C GLN A 155 4.40 -31.72 7.83
N TRP A 156 4.52 -30.43 7.50
CA TRP A 156 5.27 -29.97 6.32
C TRP A 156 6.71 -29.71 6.75
#